data_AF-A0A1F7L8K8-F1
#
_entry.id   AF-A0A1F7L8K8-F1
#
_cell.length_a   1.000
_cell.length_b   1.000
_cell.length_c   1.000
_cell.angle_alpha   90.00
_cell.angle_beta   90.00
_cell.angle_gamma   90.00
#
_symmetry.space_group_name_H-M   'P 1'
#
loop_
_entity.id
_entity.type
_entity.pdbx_description
1 polymer ?
#
loop_
_entity_poly.entity_id
_entity_poly.type
_entity_poly.pdbx_seq_one_letter_code
_entity_poly.pdbx_strand_id
1 'polypeptide(L)' 'MAEPEPEPIEPAAPEPARSEIEALFALVRRRYGDRLTAEQLAAVRVGIEGIVETSRALRAVRLRNSDEPVQPFAPFRAEP' A
#
# COMPACT_ATOMS: atom_id res chain seq x y z
N MET A 1 -13.10 6.83 -40.53
CA MET A 1 -12.83 5.51 -39.91
C MET A 1 -13.07 5.69 -38.43
N ALA A 2 -14.07 5.02 -37.85
CA ALA A 2 -14.33 5.10 -36.42
C ALA A 2 -13.26 4.30 -35.67
N GLU A 3 -12.69 4.87 -34.61
CA GLU A 3 -11.84 4.11 -33.68
C GLU A 3 -12.68 3.01 -33.03
N PRO A 4 -12.15 1.78 -32.87
CA PRO A 4 -12.87 0.72 -32.20
C PRO A 4 -13.11 1.10 -30.73
N GLU A 5 -14.34 0.89 -30.24
CA GLU A 5 -14.67 1.09 -28.84
C GLU A 5 -13.76 0.20 -27.97
N PRO A 6 -13.25 0.71 -26.83
CA PRO A 6 -12.41 -0.08 -25.95
C PRO A 6 -13.21 -1.26 -25.38
N GLU A 7 -12.66 -2.46 -25.53
CA GLU A 7 -13.26 -3.66 -24.96
C GLU A 7 -13.43 -3.51 -23.44
N PRO A 8 -14.53 -4.03 -22.87
CA PRO A 8 -14.75 -3.99 -21.43
C PRO A 8 -13.59 -4.69 -20.70
N ILE A 9 -12.94 -3.96 -19.79
CA ILE A 9 -11.89 -4.51 -18.93
C ILE A 9 -12.58 -5.47 -17.96
N GLU A 10 -12.58 -6.76 -18.30
CA GLU A 10 -12.99 -7.79 -17.36
C GLU A 10 -12.05 -7.75 -16.13
N PRO A 11 -12.59 -7.70 -14.90
CA PRO A 11 -11.74 -7.75 -13.72
C PRO A 11 -10.99 -9.08 -13.72
N ALA A 12 -9.66 -9.00 -13.68
CA ALA A 12 -8.81 -10.18 -13.54
C ALA A 12 -9.32 -11.05 -12.38
N ALA A 13 -9.42 -12.36 -12.62
CA ALA A 13 -9.86 -13.32 -11.62
C ALA A 13 -9.12 -13.09 -10.30
N PRO A 14 -9.80 -13.19 -9.14
CA PRO A 14 -9.15 -12.94 -7.87
C PRO A 14 -8.04 -13.98 -7.68
N GLU A 15 -6.79 -13.52 -7.78
CA GLU A 15 -5.64 -14.24 -7.26
C GLU A 15 -5.99 -14.75 -5.86
N PRO A 16 -5.63 -16.00 -5.49
CA PRO A 16 -5.94 -16.52 -4.16
C PRO A 16 -5.49 -15.48 -3.14
N ALA A 17 -6.43 -15.03 -2.29
CA ALA A 17 -6.25 -13.86 -1.45
C ALA A 17 -5.09 -14.06 -0.48
N ARG A 18 -3.88 -13.73 -0.94
CA ARG A 18 -2.69 -13.70 -0.10
C ARG A 18 -2.96 -12.68 1.00
N SER A 19 -2.69 -13.06 2.25
CA SER A 19 -2.88 -12.12 3.36
C SER A 19 -2.06 -10.85 3.12
N GLU A 20 -2.57 -9.69 3.54
CA GLU A 20 -1.86 -8.40 3.39
C GLU A 20 -0.43 -8.49 3.95
N ILE A 21 -0.25 -9.20 5.07
CA ILE A 21 1.04 -9.48 5.69
C ILE A 21 1.97 -10.26 4.75
N GLU A 22 1.49 -11.34 4.14
CA GLU A 22 2.31 -12.15 3.21
C GLU A 22 2.69 -11.38 1.94
N ALA A 23 1.77 -10.57 1.42
CA ALA A 23 2.04 -9.74 0.25
C ALA A 23 3.13 -8.70 0.54
N LEU A 24 3.02 -7.99 1.68
CA LEU A 24 3.99 -7.00 2.12
C LEU A 24 5.35 -7.65 2.45
N PHE A 25 5.34 -8.80 3.13
CA PHE A 25 6.57 -9.51 3.46
C PHE A 25 7.29 -10.02 2.22
N ALA A 26 6.57 -10.55 1.24
CA ALA A 26 7.14 -10.96 -0.05
C ALA A 26 7.77 -9.78 -0.80
N LEU A 27 7.15 -8.60 -0.73
CA LEU A 27 7.66 -7.38 -1.33
C LEU A 27 8.99 -6.92 -0.69
N VAL A 28 9.07 -6.98 0.64
CA VAL A 28 10.31 -6.65 1.38
C VAL A 28 11.41 -7.66 1.06
N ARG A 29 11.10 -8.96 1.09
CA ARG A 29 12.07 -10.02 0.72
C ARG A 29 12.60 -9.84 -0.70
N ARG A 30 11.73 -9.51 -1.66
CA ARG A 30 12.14 -9.29 -3.05
C ARG A 30 13.09 -8.09 -3.20
N ARG A 31 12.91 -7.02 -2.41
CA ARG A 31 13.69 -5.79 -2.55
C ARG A 31 14.97 -5.75 -1.72
N TYR A 32 14.97 -6.42 -0.57
CA TYR A 32 16.02 -6.27 0.44
C TYR A 32 16.49 -7.60 1.06
N GLY A 33 15.96 -8.74 0.62
CA GLY A 33 16.24 -10.04 1.25
C GLY A 33 17.70 -10.48 1.14
N ASP A 34 18.44 -9.98 0.15
CA ASP A 34 19.88 -10.18 -0.03
C ASP A 34 20.74 -9.43 1.00
N ARG A 35 20.17 -8.42 1.68
CA ARG A 35 20.85 -7.57 2.66
C ARG A 35 20.47 -7.87 4.10
N LEU A 36 19.60 -8.85 4.32
CA LEU A 36 19.04 -9.16 5.64
C LEU A 36 19.36 -10.59 6.03
N THR A 37 19.78 -10.77 7.28
CA THR A 37 19.90 -12.09 7.88
C THR A 37 18.52 -12.71 8.09
N ALA A 38 18.48 -14.03 8.31
CA ALA A 38 17.23 -14.73 8.62
C ALA A 38 16.54 -14.16 9.88
N GLU A 39 17.32 -13.80 10.90
CA GLU A 39 16.80 -13.19 12.13
C GLU A 39 16.21 -11.80 11.87
N GLN A 40 16.88 -10.97 11.08
CA GLN A 40 16.36 -9.66 10.68
C GLN A 40 15.09 -9.79 9.84
N LEU A 41 15.02 -10.79 8.95
CA LEU A 41 13.80 -11.09 8.20
C LEU A 41 12.64 -11.52 9.10
N ALA A 42 12.91 -12.30 10.15
CA ALA A 42 11.89 -12.65 11.13
C ALA A 42 11.38 -11.41 11.88
N ALA A 43 12.28 -10.52 12.31
CA ALA A 43 11.92 -9.26 12.95
C ALA A 43 11.09 -8.35 12.03
N VAL A 44 11.45 -8.27 10.74
CA VAL A 44 10.66 -7.54 9.73
C VAL A 44 9.23 -8.07 9.63
N ARG A 45 9.05 -9.40 9.66
CA ARG A 45 7.71 -9.99 9.60
C ARG A 45 6.84 -9.54 10.78
N VAL A 46 7.38 -9.57 12.00
CA VAL A 46 6.69 -9.08 13.20
C VAL A 46 6.34 -7.60 13.07
N GLY A 47 7.26 -6.78 12.53
CA GLY A 47 7.00 -5.37 12.26
C GLY A 47 5.84 -5.14 11.28
N ILE A 48 5.79 -5.93 10.19
CA ILE A 48 4.70 -5.86 9.21
C ILE A 48 3.36 -6.24 9.84
N GLU A 49 3.32 -7.28 10.67
CA GLU A 49 2.11 -7.69 11.40
C GLU A 49 1.56 -6.54 12.25
N GLY A 50 2.43 -5.85 13.00
CA GLY A 50 2.05 -4.67 13.80
C GLY A 50 1.55 -3.48 12.95
N ILE A 51 2.19 -3.22 11.81
CA ILE A 51 1.77 -2.16 10.87
C ILE A 51 0.41 -2.47 10.27
N VAL A 52 0.15 -3.72 9.87
CA VAL A 52 -1.12 -4.13 9.28
C VAL A 52 -2.25 -3.99 10.30
N GLU A 53 -2.04 -4.42 11.54
CA GLU A 53 -3.04 -4.27 12.61
C GLU A 53 -3.33 -2.80 12.90
N THR A 54 -2.29 -1.98 13.02
CA THR A 54 -2.45 -0.53 13.22
C THR A 54 -3.18 0.11 12.03
N SER A 55 -2.83 -0.28 10.80
CA SER A 55 -3.48 0.21 9.57
C SER A 55 -4.95 -0.18 9.53
N ARG A 56 -5.31 -1.39 9.97
CA ARG A 56 -6.71 -1.82 10.10
C ARG A 56 -7.47 -0.93 11.09
N ALA A 57 -6.88 -0.63 12.24
CA ALA A 57 -7.47 0.28 13.22
C ALA A 57 -7.66 1.69 12.64
N LEU A 58 -6.68 2.22 11.91
CA LEU A 58 -6.78 3.53 11.25
C LEU A 58 -7.85 3.55 10.16
N ARG A 59 -7.94 2.50 9.32
CA ARG A 59 -8.97 2.39 8.27
C ARG A 59 -10.39 2.24 8.82
N ALA A 60 -10.54 1.83 10.08
CA ALA A 60 -11.84 1.77 10.75
C ALA A 60 -12.37 3.16 11.15
N VAL A 61 -11.53 4.19 11.15
CA VAL A 61 -11.95 5.57 11.41
C VAL A 61 -12.75 6.09 10.21
N ARG A 62 -14.01 6.45 10.45
CA ARG A 62 -14.88 7.02 9.41
C ARG A 62 -14.53 8.49 9.19
N LEU A 63 -14.05 8.79 7.99
CA LEU A 63 -13.79 10.16 7.54
C LEU A 63 -14.95 10.67 6.67
N ARG A 64 -15.20 11.97 6.76
CA ARG A 64 -16.01 12.74 5.81
C ARG A 64 -15.08 13.27 4.71
N ASN A 65 -15.65 13.56 3.54
CA ASN A 65 -14.89 14.17 2.46
C ASN A 65 -14.31 15.55 2.81
N SER A 66 -14.87 16.22 3.83
CA SER A 66 -14.37 17.50 4.36
C SER A 66 -13.23 17.36 5.36
N ASP A 67 -12.85 16.14 5.76
CA ASP A 67 -11.77 15.92 6.71
C ASP A 67 -10.44 15.97 5.95
N GLU A 68 -9.72 17.09 6.07
CA GLU A 68 -8.49 17.37 5.35
C GLU A 68 -7.26 16.70 5.99
N PRO A 69 -6.17 16.45 5.23
CA PRO A 69 -4.88 16.07 5.80
C PRO A 69 -4.38 17.10 6.82
N VAL A 70 -3.69 16.63 7.86
CA VAL A 70 -3.11 17.51 8.92
C VAL A 70 -2.23 18.60 8.32
N GLN A 71 -1.49 18.28 7.25
CA GLN A 71 -0.70 19.23 6.50
C GLN A 71 -1.21 19.27 5.05
N PRO A 72 -1.93 20.33 4.65
CA PRO A 72 -2.34 20.49 3.26
C PRO A 72 -1.12 20.74 2.38
N PHE A 73 -1.24 20.36 1.11
CA PHE A 73 -0.22 20.67 0.11
C PHE A 73 -0.12 22.19 -0.08
N ALA A 74 1.07 22.75 0.16
CA ALA A 74 1.39 24.13 -0.16
C ALA A 74 2.44 24.14 -1.30
N PRO A 75 2.10 24.63 -2.50
CA PRO A 75 3.08 24.75 -3.57
C PRO A 75 4.16 25.75 -3.16
N PHE A 76 5.41 25.42 -3.44
CA PHE A 76 6.51 26.37 -3.28
C PHE A 76 6.25 27.61 -4.13
N ARG A 77 6.39 28.79 -3.53
CA ARG A 77 6.42 30.08 -4.22
C ARG A 77 7.73 30.75 -3.85
N ALA A 78 8.58 31.01 -4.85
CA ALA A 78 9.62 32.02 -4.66
C ALA A 78 8.90 33.34 -4.36
N GLU A 79 9.35 34.05 -3.32
CA GLU A 79 8.88 35.43 -3.08
C GLU A 79 9.10 36.27 -4.36
N PRO A 80 8.22 37.25 -4.65
CA PRO A 80 8.43 38.16 -5.77
C PRO A 80 9.75 38.92 -5.67
#